data_AF-A0A2K3NFX6-F1
#
_entry.id   AF-A0A2K3NFX6-F1
#
_cell.length_a   1.000
_cell.length_b   1.000
_cell.length_c   1.000
_cell.angle_alpha   90.00
_cell.angle_beta   90.00
_cell.angle_gamma   90.00
#
_symmetry.space_group_name_H-M   'P 1'
#
loop_
_entity.id
_entity.type
_entity.pdbx_description
1 polymer ?
#
loop_
_entity_poly.entity_id
_entity_poly.type
_entity_poly.pdbx_seq_one_letter_code
_entity_poly.pdbx_strand_id
1 'polypeptide(L)'
;MTTEELLLEHEVERKFGWLLKSLFFGSALYAGYQFFPYMGENLMQQSVSLLRVKDPLFKRMGASRLARFAKDDGSRMKIVELGGDKELINMLSTAKDDRTRKAALNALAQLSHSDEVLASLHRAGAISVIRSAPSSLEDADVEKFKLSLMKRFQDL
;
A
#
# COMPACT_ATOMS: atom_id res chain seq x y z
N MET A 1 -58.34 -7.74 20.44
CA MET A 1 -57.28 -7.93 19.45
C MET A 1 -57.32 -9.38 19.02
N THR A 2 -57.66 -9.64 17.77
CA THR A 2 -57.90 -11.00 17.25
C THR A 2 -56.59 -11.62 16.75
N THR A 3 -56.53 -12.95 16.67
CA THR A 3 -55.33 -13.67 16.18
C THR A 3 -54.94 -13.26 14.76
N GLU A 4 -55.91 -12.86 13.93
CA GLU A 4 -55.65 -12.36 12.58
C GLU A 4 -54.96 -10.99 12.57
N GLU A 5 -55.33 -10.08 13.47
CA GLU A 5 -54.67 -8.76 13.63
C GLU A 5 -53.19 -8.91 14.04
N LEU A 6 -52.90 -9.82 14.99
CA LEU A 6 -51.54 -10.14 15.43
C LEU A 6 -50.67 -10.72 14.31
N LEU A 7 -51.25 -11.56 13.44
CA LEU A 7 -50.54 -12.15 12.31
C LEU A 7 -50.22 -11.12 11.21
N LEU A 8 -51.18 -10.22 10.94
CA LEU A 8 -51.01 -9.09 10.02
C LEU A 8 -49.90 -8.14 10.49
N GLU A 9 -49.90 -7.78 11.76
CA GLU A 9 -48.89 -6.89 12.35
C GLU A 9 -47.48 -7.50 12.27
N HIS A 10 -47.33 -8.78 12.64
CA HIS A 10 -46.05 -9.49 12.54
C HIS A 10 -45.55 -9.64 11.08
N GLU A 11 -46.46 -9.84 10.12
CA GLU A 11 -46.09 -9.88 8.71
C GLU A 11 -45.60 -8.52 8.19
N VAL A 12 -46.26 -7.44 8.60
CA VAL A 12 -45.88 -6.05 8.27
C VAL A 12 -44.50 -5.72 8.83
N GLU A 13 -44.24 -6.03 10.11
CA GLU A 13 -42.93 -5.82 10.73
C GLU A 13 -41.82 -6.60 10.01
N ARG A 14 -42.08 -7.86 9.65
CA ARG A 14 -41.12 -8.68 8.90
C ARG A 14 -40.81 -8.10 7.52
N LYS A 15 -41.82 -7.65 6.78
CA LYS A 15 -41.64 -7.00 5.47
C LYS A 15 -40.91 -5.67 5.59
N PHE A 16 -41.25 -4.88 6.61
CA PHE A 16 -40.59 -3.61 6.90
C PHE A 16 -39.12 -3.81 7.26
N GLY A 17 -38.81 -4.81 8.08
CA GLY A 17 -37.43 -5.19 8.40
C GLY A 17 -36.63 -5.63 7.17
N TRP A 18 -37.25 -6.37 6.24
CA TRP A 18 -36.62 -6.72 4.96
C TRP A 18 -36.39 -5.52 4.06
N LEU A 19 -37.37 -4.60 3.96
CA LEU A 19 -37.23 -3.35 3.21
C LEU A 19 -36.06 -2.51 3.73
N LEU A 20 -35.99 -2.33 5.06
CA LEU A 20 -34.92 -1.56 5.69
C LEU A 20 -33.55 -2.18 5.44
N LYS A 21 -33.44 -3.53 5.54
CA LYS A 21 -32.21 -4.25 5.20
C LYS A 21 -31.80 -4.01 3.75
N SER A 22 -32.74 -4.10 2.81
CA SER A 22 -32.45 -3.86 1.38
C SER A 22 -31.96 -2.43 1.13
N LEU A 23 -32.57 -1.43 1.76
CA LEU A 23 -32.09 -0.04 1.69
C LEU A 23 -30.68 0.10 2.26
N PHE A 24 -30.40 -0.53 3.41
CA PHE A 24 -29.07 -0.51 4.01
C PHE A 24 -28.02 -1.20 3.13
N PHE A 25 -28.29 -2.41 2.62
CA PHE A 25 -27.36 -3.10 1.72
C PHE A 25 -27.13 -2.33 0.42
N GLY A 26 -28.19 -1.77 -0.17
CA GLY A 26 -28.07 -0.96 -1.39
C GLY A 26 -27.22 0.29 -1.17
N SER A 27 -27.47 1.03 -0.09
CA SER A 27 -26.68 2.22 0.26
C SER A 27 -25.24 1.88 0.63
N ALA A 28 -24.99 0.80 1.37
CA ALA A 28 -23.65 0.34 1.72
C ALA A 28 -22.84 -0.07 0.48
N LEU A 29 -23.47 -0.79 -0.47
CA LEU A 29 -22.83 -1.16 -1.74
C LEU A 29 -22.52 0.09 -2.58
N TYR A 30 -23.45 1.03 -2.68
CA TYR A 30 -23.24 2.29 -3.41
C TYR A 30 -22.11 3.12 -2.81
N ALA A 31 -22.11 3.30 -1.49
CA ALA A 31 -21.04 3.97 -0.77
C ALA A 31 -19.69 3.26 -0.95
N GLY A 32 -19.69 1.92 -0.88
CA GLY A 32 -18.51 1.11 -1.17
C GLY A 32 -17.96 1.40 -2.56
N TYR A 33 -18.79 1.33 -3.60
CA TYR A 33 -18.37 1.61 -4.96
C TYR A 33 -17.81 3.04 -5.15
N GLN A 34 -18.45 4.04 -4.54
CA GLN A 34 -18.05 5.44 -4.65
C GLN A 34 -16.76 5.76 -3.88
N PHE A 35 -16.63 5.30 -2.63
CA PHE A 35 -15.53 5.73 -1.74
C PHE A 35 -14.30 4.81 -1.78
N PHE A 36 -14.46 3.53 -2.12
CA PHE A 36 -13.37 2.57 -2.09
C PHE A 36 -12.17 2.96 -2.97
N PRO A 37 -12.34 3.53 -4.18
CA PRO A 37 -11.21 4.03 -4.98
C PRO A 37 -10.40 5.13 -4.28
N TYR A 38 -11.08 6.06 -3.59
CA TYR A 38 -10.43 7.21 -2.94
C TYR A 38 -9.75 6.86 -1.61
N MET A 39 -10.23 5.81 -0.91
CA MET A 39 -9.57 5.35 0.32
C MET A 39 -8.17 4.80 0.04
N GLY A 40 -7.96 4.13 -1.09
CA GLY A 40 -6.65 3.59 -1.47
C GLY A 40 -5.58 4.67 -1.60
N GLU A 41 -5.89 5.76 -2.33
CA GLU A 41 -4.94 6.84 -2.59
C GLU A 41 -4.57 7.60 -1.30
N ASN A 42 -5.55 7.92 -0.45
CA ASN A 42 -5.29 8.58 0.82
C ASN A 42 -4.39 7.72 1.73
N LEU A 43 -4.61 6.40 1.76
CA LEU A 43 -3.77 5.48 2.52
C LEU A 43 -2.36 5.35 1.92
N MET A 44 -2.20 5.41 0.60
CA MET A 44 -0.89 5.49 -0.05
C MET A 44 -0.16 6.78 0.35
N GLN A 45 -0.84 7.93 0.27
CA GLN A 45 -0.27 9.23 0.65
C GLN A 45 0.14 9.27 2.12
N GLN A 46 -0.67 8.72 3.01
CA GLN A 46 -0.31 8.56 4.42
C GLN A 46 0.90 7.65 4.59
N SER A 47 0.99 6.58 3.79
CA SER A 47 2.13 5.66 3.83
C SER A 47 3.42 6.32 3.36
N VAL A 48 3.38 7.17 2.33
CA VAL A 48 4.51 8.04 1.94
C VAL A 48 4.86 9.01 3.06
N SER A 49 3.87 9.63 3.69
CA SER A 49 4.10 10.58 4.80
C SER A 49 4.80 9.93 6.00
N LEU A 50 4.51 8.65 6.28
CA LEU A 50 5.19 7.88 7.32
C LEU A 50 6.69 7.67 7.04
N LEU A 51 7.16 7.76 5.79
CA LEU A 51 8.59 7.64 5.46
C LEU A 51 9.42 8.84 5.95
N ARG A 52 8.77 9.99 6.14
CA ARG A 52 9.39 11.26 6.53
C ARG A 52 9.55 11.44 8.03
N VAL A 53 8.82 10.67 8.84
CA VAL A 53 8.86 10.81 10.30
C VAL A 53 10.18 10.31 10.88
N LYS A 54 10.55 10.76 12.08
CA LYS A 54 11.85 10.42 12.68
C LYS A 54 11.96 8.96 13.11
N ASP A 55 10.88 8.38 13.62
CA ASP A 55 10.89 7.03 14.20
C ASP A 55 11.00 5.95 13.10
N PRO A 56 12.03 5.09 13.14
CA PRO A 56 12.19 3.98 12.19
C PRO A 56 11.01 2.99 12.16
N LEU A 57 10.25 2.84 13.25
CA LEU A 57 9.07 1.99 13.28
C LEU A 57 8.01 2.47 12.29
N PHE A 58 7.68 3.77 12.32
CA PHE A 58 6.69 4.34 11.42
C PHE A 58 7.17 4.35 9.98
N LYS A 59 8.46 4.62 9.72
CA LYS A 59 9.04 4.48 8.37
C LYS A 59 8.85 3.07 7.81
N ARG A 60 9.16 2.04 8.61
CA ARG A 60 8.97 0.63 8.23
C ARG A 60 7.51 0.31 7.96
N MET A 61 6.59 0.85 8.75
CA MET A 61 5.15 0.68 8.53
C MET A 61 4.71 1.30 7.20
N GLY A 62 5.15 2.52 6.91
CA GLY A 62 4.90 3.19 5.62
C GLY A 62 5.41 2.37 4.44
N ALA A 63 6.69 1.99 4.47
CA ALA A 63 7.30 1.19 3.41
C ALA A 63 6.60 -0.16 3.21
N SER A 64 6.25 -0.85 4.30
CA SER A 64 5.54 -2.14 4.23
C SER A 64 4.14 -2.01 3.64
N ARG A 65 3.44 -0.89 3.89
CA ARG A 65 2.13 -0.61 3.26
C ARG A 65 2.28 -0.31 1.78
N LEU A 66 3.26 0.51 1.39
CA LEU A 66 3.54 0.81 -0.02
C LEU A 66 3.88 -0.47 -0.81
N ALA A 67 4.68 -1.36 -0.24
CA ALA A 67 4.96 -2.67 -0.85
C ALA A 67 3.68 -3.48 -1.11
N ARG A 68 2.69 -3.42 -0.20
CA ARG A 68 1.39 -4.10 -0.35
C ARG A 68 0.47 -3.43 -1.37
N PHE A 69 0.55 -2.10 -1.50
CA PHE A 69 -0.21 -1.36 -2.50
C PHE A 69 0.33 -1.54 -3.92
N ALA A 70 1.63 -1.79 -4.07
CA ALA A 70 2.31 -2.01 -5.34
C ALA A 70 2.00 -3.40 -5.96
N LYS A 71 0.72 -3.66 -6.28
CA LYS A 71 0.24 -4.92 -6.85
C LYS A 71 0.10 -4.88 -8.38
N ASP A 72 -0.20 -3.71 -8.93
CA ASP A 72 -0.40 -3.44 -10.36
C ASP A 72 0.29 -2.12 -10.74
N ASP A 73 0.53 -1.92 -12.03
CA ASP A 73 1.34 -0.80 -12.53
C ASP A 73 0.70 0.57 -12.25
N GLY A 74 -0.64 0.66 -12.30
CA GLY A 74 -1.35 1.90 -11.93
C GLY A 74 -1.09 2.29 -10.47
N SER A 75 -1.15 1.32 -9.57
CA SER A 75 -0.83 1.54 -8.15
C SER A 75 0.66 1.88 -7.94
N ARG A 76 1.58 1.25 -8.69
CA ARG A 76 3.02 1.58 -8.64
C ARG A 76 3.28 3.02 -9.10
N MET A 77 2.68 3.42 -10.22
CA MET A 77 2.77 4.79 -10.75
C MET A 77 2.18 5.80 -9.77
N LYS A 78 1.04 5.50 -9.16
CA LYS A 78 0.45 6.38 -8.15
C LYS A 78 1.38 6.61 -6.96
N ILE A 79 2.12 5.59 -6.52
CA ILE A 79 3.12 5.75 -5.45
C ILE A 79 4.25 6.70 -5.89
N VAL A 80 4.69 6.63 -7.15
CA VAL A 80 5.68 7.57 -7.74
C VAL A 80 5.13 8.99 -7.80
N GLU A 81 3.88 9.17 -8.25
CA GLU A 81 3.22 10.49 -8.30
C GLU A 81 3.15 11.14 -6.92
N LEU A 82 2.93 10.34 -5.87
CA LEU A 82 2.94 10.79 -4.48
C LEU A 82 4.37 11.04 -3.92
N GLY A 83 5.41 10.81 -4.73
CA GLY A 83 6.83 10.97 -4.35
C GLY A 83 7.40 9.82 -3.54
N GLY A 84 6.71 8.68 -3.49
CA GLY A 84 7.10 7.52 -2.70
C GLY A 84 8.43 6.90 -3.13
N ASP A 85 8.79 6.97 -4.41
CA ASP A 85 10.09 6.51 -4.93
C ASP A 85 11.27 7.25 -4.27
N LYS A 86 11.25 8.59 -4.29
CA LYS A 86 12.28 9.44 -3.69
C LYS A 86 12.35 9.26 -2.18
N GLU A 87 11.21 9.16 -1.52
CA GLU A 87 11.14 8.97 -0.06
C GLU A 87 11.66 7.59 0.37
N LEU A 88 11.38 6.54 -0.40
CA LEU A 88 11.92 5.19 -0.13
C LEU A 88 13.43 5.13 -0.35
N ILE A 89 13.95 5.80 -1.39
CA ILE A 89 15.39 5.92 -1.63
C ILE A 89 16.06 6.68 -0.47
N ASN A 90 15.47 7.78 -0.02
CA ASN A 90 15.96 8.54 1.13
C ASN A 90 15.87 7.76 2.45
N MET A 91 14.81 6.97 2.64
CA MET A 91 14.69 6.06 3.77
C MET A 91 15.83 5.02 3.75
N LEU A 92 16.15 4.44 2.60
CA LEU A 92 17.24 3.48 2.46
C LEU A 92 18.61 4.12 2.74
N SER A 93 18.87 5.31 2.19
CA SER A 93 20.15 6.01 2.36
C SER A 93 20.42 6.43 3.82
N THR A 94 19.36 6.65 4.60
CA THR A 94 19.47 7.09 6.01
C THR A 94 19.25 5.97 7.02
N ALA A 95 18.99 4.74 6.58
CA ALA A 95 18.66 3.61 7.44
C ALA A 95 19.87 3.13 8.28
N LYS A 96 19.73 3.15 9.61
CA LYS A 96 20.78 2.72 10.55
C LYS A 96 20.74 1.22 10.84
N ASP A 97 19.55 0.60 10.76
CA ASP A 97 19.32 -0.81 11.09
C ASP A 97 18.84 -1.63 9.88
N ASP A 98 19.05 -2.95 9.95
CA ASP A 98 18.68 -3.89 8.88
C ASP A 98 17.18 -3.97 8.64
N ARG A 99 16.35 -3.87 9.68
CA ARG A 99 14.89 -3.96 9.52
C ARG A 99 14.36 -2.79 8.70
N THR A 100 14.93 -1.60 8.90
CA THR A 100 14.60 -0.40 8.13
C THR A 100 15.09 -0.52 6.69
N ARG A 101 16.34 -0.98 6.48
CA ARG A 101 16.87 -1.25 5.12
C ARG A 101 16.01 -2.25 4.36
N LYS A 102 15.67 -3.38 4.99
CA LYS A 102 14.82 -4.43 4.41
C LYS A 102 13.46 -3.90 3.99
N ALA A 103 12.80 -3.12 4.85
CA ALA A 103 11.48 -2.57 4.53
C ALA A 103 11.54 -1.65 3.30
N ALA A 104 12.54 -0.77 3.23
CA ALA A 104 12.74 0.11 2.08
C ALA A 104 13.08 -0.68 0.80
N LEU A 105 14.02 -1.61 0.88
CA LEU A 105 14.44 -2.45 -0.24
C LEU A 105 13.29 -3.32 -0.78
N ASN A 106 12.47 -3.91 0.11
CA ASN A 106 11.31 -4.68 -0.31
C ASN A 106 10.30 -3.79 -1.06
N ALA A 107 10.00 -2.60 -0.54
CA ALA A 107 9.09 -1.68 -1.21
C ALA A 107 9.62 -1.24 -2.60
N LEU A 108 10.90 -0.91 -2.69
CA LEU A 108 11.57 -0.61 -3.96
C LEU A 108 11.53 -1.79 -4.93
N ALA A 109 11.77 -3.01 -4.44
CA ALA A 109 11.71 -4.24 -5.24
C ALA A 109 10.30 -4.56 -5.73
N GLN A 110 9.25 -4.18 -5.00
CA GLN A 110 7.90 -4.22 -5.55
C GLN A 110 7.78 -3.16 -6.65
N LEU A 111 8.09 -1.90 -6.37
CA LEU A 111 7.95 -0.82 -7.36
C LEU A 111 8.66 -1.10 -8.69
N SER A 112 9.82 -1.77 -8.67
CA SER A 112 10.61 -2.12 -9.86
C SER A 112 9.96 -3.12 -10.82
N HIS A 113 8.81 -3.71 -10.49
CA HIS A 113 8.09 -4.59 -11.43
C HIS A 113 7.41 -3.84 -12.59
N SER A 114 7.28 -2.51 -12.52
CA SER A 114 6.86 -1.67 -13.67
C SER A 114 8.09 -1.00 -14.28
N ASP A 115 8.25 -1.09 -15.60
CA ASP A 115 9.41 -0.52 -16.30
C ASP A 115 9.42 1.02 -16.26
N GLU A 116 8.24 1.65 -16.29
CA GLU A 116 8.12 3.11 -16.15
C GLU A 116 8.54 3.57 -14.75
N VAL A 117 8.11 2.86 -13.72
CA VAL A 117 8.51 3.13 -12.33
C VAL A 117 9.99 2.82 -12.13
N LEU A 118 10.52 1.76 -12.75
CA LEU A 118 11.94 1.43 -12.73
C LEU A 118 12.78 2.56 -13.35
N ALA A 119 12.33 3.14 -14.46
CA ALA A 119 12.95 4.32 -15.06
C ALA A 119 12.87 5.57 -14.15
N SER A 120 11.79 5.74 -13.39
CA SER A 120 11.72 6.79 -12.34
C SER A 120 12.75 6.57 -11.25
N LEU A 121 12.83 5.34 -10.72
CA LEU A 121 13.82 4.96 -9.71
C LEU A 121 15.26 5.18 -10.21
N HIS A 122 15.54 4.83 -11.46
CA HIS A 122 16.83 5.07 -12.08
C HIS A 122 17.17 6.56 -12.11
N ARG A 123 16.25 7.41 -12.61
CA ARG A 123 16.41 8.87 -12.63
C ARG A 123 16.53 9.49 -11.24
N ALA A 124 15.92 8.88 -10.24
CA ALA A 124 16.03 9.30 -8.84
C ALA A 124 17.34 8.85 -8.15
N GLY A 125 18.25 8.19 -8.87
CA GLY A 125 19.57 7.79 -8.35
C GLY A 125 19.55 6.52 -7.50
N ALA A 126 18.51 5.68 -7.62
CA ALA A 126 18.34 4.48 -6.80
C ALA A 126 19.54 3.53 -6.86
N ILE A 127 20.18 3.37 -8.04
CA ILE A 127 21.31 2.45 -8.23
C ILE A 127 22.46 2.74 -7.26
N SER A 128 22.86 4.01 -7.13
CA SER A 128 23.96 4.40 -6.24
C SER A 128 23.62 4.09 -4.79
N VAL A 129 22.39 4.41 -4.37
CA VAL A 129 21.94 4.20 -2.99
C VAL A 129 21.86 2.71 -2.66
N ILE A 130 21.25 1.90 -3.53
CA ILE A 130 21.11 0.45 -3.32
C ILE A 130 22.48 -0.24 -3.26
N ARG A 131 23.43 0.17 -4.12
CA ARG A 131 24.79 -0.38 -4.11
C ARG A 131 25.55 -0.03 -2.83
N SER A 132 25.37 1.19 -2.33
CA SER A 132 26.01 1.66 -1.09
C SER A 132 25.37 1.10 0.18
N ALA A 133 24.15 0.57 0.11
CA ALA A 133 23.45 0.03 1.27
C ALA A 133 24.22 -1.17 1.85
N PRO A 134 24.56 -1.15 3.16
CA PRO A 134 25.27 -2.26 3.80
C PRO A 134 24.52 -3.58 3.63
N SER A 135 25.27 -4.65 3.37
CA SER A 135 24.73 -6.00 3.46
C SER A 135 24.46 -6.36 4.92
N SER A 136 23.49 -7.26 5.15
CA SER A 136 23.18 -7.78 6.48
C SER A 136 23.76 -9.18 6.65
N LEU A 137 24.36 -9.45 7.81
CA LEU A 137 24.78 -10.79 8.20
C LEU A 137 23.65 -11.60 8.85
N GLU A 138 22.61 -10.91 9.35
CA GLU A 138 21.51 -11.51 10.10
C GLU A 138 20.24 -11.67 9.24
N ASP A 139 20.04 -10.82 8.25
CA ASP A 139 18.83 -10.77 7.42
C ASP A 139 19.16 -10.93 5.93
N ALA A 140 19.16 -12.18 5.48
CA ALA A 140 19.45 -12.56 4.09
C ALA A 140 18.50 -11.90 3.07
N ASP A 141 17.30 -11.44 3.49
CA ASP A 141 16.39 -10.76 2.57
C ASP A 141 16.94 -9.41 2.11
N VAL A 142 17.78 -8.73 2.92
CA VAL A 142 18.42 -7.47 2.52
C VAL A 142 19.23 -7.68 1.25
N GLU A 143 20.09 -8.70 1.23
CA GLU A 143 20.93 -8.99 0.07
C GLU A 143 20.08 -9.52 -1.11
N LYS A 144 19.09 -10.38 -0.83
CA LYS A 144 18.15 -10.85 -1.85
C LYS A 144 17.45 -9.72 -2.59
N PHE A 145 16.92 -8.71 -1.87
CA PHE A 145 16.25 -7.57 -2.50
C PHE A 145 17.23 -6.69 -3.26
N LYS A 146 18.45 -6.45 -2.73
CA LYS A 146 19.51 -5.71 -3.45
C LYS A 146 19.83 -6.38 -4.79
N LEU A 147 20.08 -7.69 -4.79
CA LEU A 147 20.41 -8.44 -6.00
C LEU A 147 19.26 -8.43 -7.01
N SER A 148 18.02 -8.63 -6.56
CA SER A 148 16.83 -8.55 -7.42
C SER A 148 16.69 -7.17 -8.09
N LEU A 149 16.88 -6.10 -7.32
CA LEU A 149 16.85 -4.73 -7.82
C LEU A 149 17.97 -4.46 -8.83
N MET A 150 19.20 -4.84 -8.50
CA MET A 150 20.34 -4.66 -9.40
C MET A 150 20.14 -5.42 -10.72
N LYS A 151 19.58 -6.63 -10.68
CA LYS A 151 19.21 -7.36 -11.89
C LYS A 151 18.17 -6.60 -12.71
N ARG A 152 17.09 -6.11 -12.10
CA ARG A 152 16.08 -5.32 -12.82
C ARG A 152 16.67 -4.08 -13.50
N PHE A 153 17.60 -3.38 -12.86
CA PHE A 153 18.26 -2.23 -13.48
C PHE A 153 19.23 -2.59 -14.62
N GLN A 154 19.69 -3.83 -14.73
CA GLN A 154 20.48 -4.29 -15.89
C GLN A 154 19.60 -4.56 -17.11
N ASP A 155 18.32 -4.85 -16.89
CA ASP A 155 17.33 -5.12 -17.95
C ASP A 155 16.69 -3.84 -18.51
N LEU A 156 17.00 -2.66 -17.94
CA LEU A 156 16.49 -1.34 -18.33
C LEU A 156 17.33 -0.71 -19.45
#